data_AF-A0A7W5XBC6-F1
#
_entry.id   AF-A0A7W5XBC6-F1
#
_cell.length_a   1.000
_cell.length_b   1.000
_cell.length_c   1.000
_cell.angle_alpha   90.00
_cell.angle_beta   90.00
_cell.angle_gamma   90.00
#
_symmetry.space_group_name_H-M   'P 1'
#
loop_
_entity.id
_entity.type
_entity.pdbx_description
1 polymer ?
#
loop_
_entity_poly.entity_id
_entity_poly.type
_entity_poly.pdbx_seq_one_letter_code
_entity_poly.pdbx_strand_id
1 'polypeptide(L)'
;MAEALNVTPAYLSALEHGKRGTPTFDLLQRIAGYFNIIWDEAEELFLLARFSDPRVVVDTSGLAPEYTAFVNRLADRIRTLEPATIKELSQLLENAGKRG
;
A
#
# COMPACT_ATOMS: atom_id res chain seq x y z
N MET A 1 -2.93 -4.13 -22.32
CA MET A 1 -2.62 -3.24 -21.19
C MET A 1 -1.15 -2.85 -21.12
N ALA A 2 -0.19 -3.77 -20.95
CA ALA A 2 1.23 -3.41 -20.80
C ALA A 2 1.77 -2.50 -21.92
N GLU A 3 1.49 -2.84 -23.18
CA GLU A 3 1.84 -2.01 -24.35
C GLU A 3 1.20 -0.62 -24.30
N ALA A 4 -0.10 -0.54 -24.02
CA ALA A 4 -0.83 0.73 -23.90
C ALA A 4 -0.31 1.63 -22.76
N LEU A 5 0.22 1.01 -21.70
CA LEU A 5 0.85 1.71 -20.58
C LEU A 5 2.34 1.99 -20.82
N ASN A 6 2.91 1.58 -21.95
CA ASN A 6 4.35 1.67 -22.24
C ASN A 6 5.23 1.06 -21.13
N VAL A 7 4.89 -0.16 -20.70
CA VAL A 7 5.66 -0.98 -19.75
C VAL A 7 5.81 -2.41 -20.27
N THR A 8 6.75 -3.16 -19.72
CA THR A 8 6.88 -4.58 -20.09
C THR A 8 5.76 -5.42 -19.46
N PRO A 9 5.31 -6.51 -20.12
CA PRO A 9 4.36 -7.44 -19.51
C PRO A 9 4.82 -8.00 -18.17
N ALA A 10 6.13 -8.25 -18.02
CA ALA A 10 6.72 -8.73 -16.77
C ALA A 10 6.62 -7.69 -15.64
N TYR A 11 6.85 -6.41 -15.95
CA TYR A 11 6.71 -5.32 -14.98
C TYR A 11 5.24 -5.16 -14.56
N LEU A 12 4.31 -5.15 -15.52
CA LEU A 12 2.88 -5.06 -15.22
C LEU A 12 2.43 -6.23 -14.34
N SER A 13 2.80 -7.47 -14.70
CA SER A 13 2.50 -8.64 -13.89
C SER A 13 3.08 -8.54 -12.47
N ALA A 14 4.33 -8.08 -12.33
CA ALA A 14 4.92 -7.88 -11.01
C ALA A 14 4.14 -6.84 -10.18
N LEU A 15 3.64 -5.78 -10.80
CA LEU A 15 2.83 -4.78 -10.13
C LEU A 15 1.47 -5.34 -9.68
N GLU A 16 0.75 -6.02 -10.58
CA GLU A 16 -0.56 -6.63 -10.31
C GLU A 16 -0.53 -7.66 -9.18
N HIS A 17 0.60 -8.35 -9.00
CA HIS A 17 0.77 -9.38 -7.97
C HIS A 17 1.48 -8.87 -6.71
N GLY A 18 1.60 -7.55 -6.52
CA GLY A 18 2.25 -6.97 -5.33
C GLY A 18 3.72 -7.36 -5.18
N LYS A 19 4.41 -7.58 -6.30
CA LYS A 19 5.87 -7.85 -6.37
C LYS A 19 6.66 -6.61 -6.78
N ARG A 20 6.00 -5.46 -6.93
CA ARG A 20 6.60 -4.16 -7.19
C ARG A 20 6.08 -3.14 -6.17
N GLY A 21 6.92 -2.15 -5.86
CA GLY A 21 6.55 -1.03 -5.00
C GLY A 21 5.52 -0.11 -5.66
N THR A 22 5.21 0.99 -4.98
CA THR A 22 4.23 1.99 -5.43
C THR A 22 4.51 2.47 -6.86
N PRO A 23 3.50 2.42 -7.76
CA PRO A 23 3.60 3.02 -9.09
C PRO A 23 4.01 4.49 -9.05
N THR A 24 4.77 4.94 -10.05
CA THR A 24 5.03 6.38 -10.21
C THR A 24 3.75 7.12 -10.58
N PHE A 25 3.69 8.41 -10.26
CA PHE A 25 2.55 9.26 -10.62
C PHE A 25 2.22 9.20 -12.12
N ASP A 26 3.23 9.29 -12.98
CA ASP A 26 3.07 9.17 -14.44
C ASP A 26 2.50 7.81 -14.88
N LEU A 27 2.88 6.71 -14.21
CA LEU A 27 2.26 5.40 -14.48
C LEU A 27 0.80 5.36 -14.01
N LEU A 28 0.49 5.96 -12.86
CA LEU A 28 -0.90 6.07 -12.38
C LEU A 28 -1.79 6.89 -13.31
N GLN A 29 -1.28 8.00 -13.86
CA GLN A 29 -2.01 8.79 -14.86
C GLN A 29 -2.30 7.98 -16.12
N ARG A 30 -1.34 7.20 -16.61
CA ARG A 30 -1.53 6.30 -17.75
C ARG A 30 -2.57 5.20 -17.45
N ILE A 31 -2.54 4.63 -16.25
CA ILE A 31 -3.52 3.63 -15.80
C ILE A 31 -4.93 4.24 -15.73
N ALA A 32 -5.07 5.42 -15.13
CA ALA A 32 -6.34 6.14 -15.06
C ALA A 32 -6.90 6.44 -16.45
N GLY A 33 -6.04 6.93 -17.37
CA GLY A 33 -6.41 7.18 -18.76
C GLY A 33 -6.81 5.90 -19.52
N TYR A 34 -6.09 4.79 -19.31
CA TYR A 34 -6.40 3.50 -19.96
C TYR A 34 -7.79 2.97 -19.57
N PHE A 35 -8.20 3.15 -18.32
CA PHE A 35 -9.50 2.72 -17.82
C PHE A 35 -10.60 3.79 -17.96
N ASN A 36 -10.30 4.96 -18.52
CA ASN A 36 -11.21 6.12 -18.58
C ASN A 36 -11.75 6.54 -17.21
N ILE A 37 -10.92 6.42 -16.17
CA ILE A 37 -11.25 6.79 -14.79
C ILE A 37 -11.41 8.32 -14.72
N ILE A 38 -12.54 8.74 -14.15
CA ILE A 38 -12.89 10.15 -13.96
C ILE A 38 -12.20 10.74 -12.72
N TRP A 39 -12.25 12.07 -12.56
CA TRP A 39 -11.38 12.79 -11.64
C TRP A 39 -11.51 12.36 -10.16
N ASP A 40 -12.73 12.11 -9.69
CA ASP A 40 -13.03 11.63 -8.34
C ASP A 40 -12.50 10.20 -8.08
N GLU A 41 -12.74 9.28 -9.01
CA GLU A 41 -12.23 7.91 -8.93
C GLU A 41 -10.69 7.86 -9.07
N ALA A 42 -10.09 8.81 -9.79
CA ALA A 42 -8.64 8.90 -9.95
C ALA A 42 -7.96 9.30 -8.64
N GLU A 43 -8.57 10.17 -7.84
CA GLU A 43 -8.07 10.49 -6.50
C GLU A 43 -8.06 9.25 -5.60
N GLU A 44 -9.14 8.46 -5.62
CA GLU A 44 -9.20 7.20 -4.87
C GLU A 44 -8.14 6.20 -5.32
N LEU A 45 -7.93 6.05 -6.63
CA LEU A 45 -6.86 5.23 -7.18
C LEU A 45 -5.47 5.67 -6.69
N PHE A 46 -5.20 6.97 -6.67
CA PHE A 46 -3.91 7.50 -6.24
C PHE A 46 -3.70 7.31 -4.75
N LEU A 47 -4.76 7.48 -3.95
CA LEU A 47 -4.74 7.18 -2.52
C LEU A 47 -4.48 5.69 -2.27
N LEU A 48 -5.14 4.79 -3.00
CA LEU A 48 -4.91 3.35 -2.88
C LEU A 48 -3.48 2.97 -3.26
N ALA A 49 -2.95 3.54 -4.35
CA ALA A 49 -1.59 3.31 -4.78
C ALA A 49 -0.55 3.77 -3.75
N ARG A 50 -0.83 4.84 -2.99
CA ARG A 50 0.04 5.30 -1.90
C ARG A 50 0.24 4.22 -0.82
N PHE A 51 -0.75 3.36 -0.59
CA PHE A 51 -0.71 2.30 0.41
C PHE A 51 -0.47 0.90 -0.20
N SER A 52 -0.05 0.82 -1.46
CA SER A 52 0.12 -0.45 -2.16
C SER A 52 1.53 -1.05 -2.11
N ASP A 53 2.49 -0.39 -1.45
CA ASP A 53 3.85 -0.93 -1.35
C ASP A 53 3.86 -2.23 -0.51
N PRO A 54 4.18 -3.39 -1.11
CA PRO A 54 4.17 -4.67 -0.41
C PRO A 54 5.30 -4.81 0.62
N ARG A 55 6.31 -3.93 0.59
CA ARG A 55 7.52 -4.03 1.43
C ARG A 55 7.86 -2.68 2.05
N VAL A 56 7.16 -2.37 3.13
CA VAL A 56 7.40 -1.17 3.94
C VAL A 56 8.52 -1.39 4.96
N VAL A 57 9.30 -0.34 5.21
CA VAL A 57 10.26 -0.27 6.31
C VAL A 57 9.67 0.63 7.39
N VAL A 58 9.65 0.14 8.63
CA VAL A 58 9.20 0.91 9.79
C VAL A 58 10.43 1.23 10.64
N ASP A 59 10.85 2.49 10.64
CA ASP A 59 11.99 2.95 11.44
C ASP A 59 11.55 3.22 12.89
N THR A 60 12.11 2.47 13.83
CA THR A 60 11.86 2.62 15.27
C THR A 60 13.06 3.18 16.03
N SER A 61 14.07 3.68 15.31
CA SER A 61 15.27 4.27 15.90
C SER A 61 14.93 5.46 16.80
N GLY A 62 15.43 5.45 18.03
CA GLY A 62 15.18 6.51 19.02
C GLY A 62 13.80 6.45 19.70
N LEU A 63 12.94 5.48 19.35
CA LEU A 63 11.68 5.24 20.07
C LEU A 63 11.89 4.35 21.30
N ALA A 64 10.91 4.35 22.20
CA ALA A 64 10.91 3.49 23.36
C ALA A 64 10.88 1.99 22.95
N PRO A 65 11.51 1.07 23.72
CA PRO A 65 11.69 -0.33 23.32
C PRO A 65 10.40 -1.07 22.93
N GLU A 66 9.27 -0.71 23.55
CA GLU A 66 7.96 -1.29 23.27
C GLU A 66 7.49 -1.08 21.82
N TYR A 67 7.89 0.01 21.16
CA TYR A 67 7.56 0.27 19.76
C TYR A 67 8.29 -0.71 18.84
N THR A 68 9.60 -0.88 19.06
CA THR A 68 10.42 -1.85 18.32
C THR A 68 9.90 -3.27 18.53
N ALA A 69 9.59 -3.64 19.78
CA ALA A 69 9.05 -4.96 20.09
C ALA A 69 7.69 -5.21 19.41
N PHE A 70 6.80 -4.21 19.39
CA PHE A 70 5.50 -4.30 18.72
C PHE A 70 5.66 -4.53 17.21
N VAL A 71 6.48 -3.70 16.54
CA VAL A 71 6.69 -3.78 15.09
C VAL A 71 7.28 -5.13 14.67
N ASN A 72 8.26 -5.65 15.43
CA ASN A 72 8.84 -6.97 15.16
C ASN A 72 7.81 -8.09 15.35
N ARG A 73 7.02 -8.06 16.42
CA ARG A 73 5.97 -9.06 16.65
C ARG A 73 4.89 -9.00 15.56
N LEU A 74 4.53 -7.81 15.11
CA LEU A 74 3.60 -7.63 13.99
C LEU A 74 4.18 -8.23 12.71
N ALA A 75 5.44 -7.92 12.38
CA ALA A 75 6.12 -8.45 11.21
C ALA A 75 6.17 -10.00 11.20
N ASP A 76 6.39 -10.62 12.36
CA ASP A 76 6.39 -12.08 12.50
C ASP A 76 5.02 -12.71 12.26
N ARG A 77 3.93 -12.02 12.63
CA ARG A 77 2.57 -12.57 12.61
C ARG A 77 1.73 -12.15 11.41
N ILE A 78 2.08 -11.06 10.74
CA ILE A 78 1.24 -10.37 9.73
C ILE A 78 0.68 -11.32 8.66
N ARG A 79 1.47 -12.32 8.21
CA ARG A 79 1.06 -13.27 7.17
C ARG A 79 0.02 -14.31 7.62
N THR A 80 -0.15 -14.48 8.92
CA THR A 80 -1.07 -15.48 9.51
C THR A 80 -2.26 -14.84 10.20
N LEU A 81 -2.34 -13.50 10.23
CA LEU A 81 -3.48 -12.81 10.82
C LEU A 81 -4.71 -12.97 9.92
N GLU A 82 -5.84 -13.26 10.54
CA GLU A 82 -7.14 -13.33 9.86
C GLU A 82 -7.57 -11.94 9.35
N PRO A 83 -8.31 -11.86 8.23
CA PRO A 83 -8.78 -10.57 7.70
C PRO A 83 -9.57 -9.73 8.71
N ALA A 84 -10.34 -10.38 9.60
CA ALA A 84 -11.07 -9.70 10.66
C ALA A 84 -10.13 -9.00 11.66
N THR A 85 -9.03 -9.65 12.05
CA THR A 85 -8.02 -9.06 12.94
C THR A 85 -7.31 -7.88 12.28
N ILE A 86 -6.97 -7.99 10.99
CA ILE A 86 -6.39 -6.86 10.25
C ILE A 86 -7.35 -5.67 10.26
N LYS A 87 -8.65 -5.89 10.01
CA LYS A 87 -9.66 -4.84 10.03
C LYS A 87 -9.76 -4.15 11.39
N GLU A 88 -9.75 -4.91 12.48
CA GLU A 88 -9.76 -4.34 13.84
C GLU A 88 -8.50 -3.50 14.13
N LEU A 89 -7.32 -4.00 13.76
CA LEU A 89 -6.05 -3.26 13.92
C LEU A 89 -6.03 -1.97 13.09
N SER A 90 -6.51 -2.01 11.85
CA SER A 90 -6.64 -0.82 10.99
C SER A 90 -7.54 0.24 11.63
N GLN A 91 -8.70 -0.17 12.16
CA GLN A 91 -9.61 0.76 12.84
C GLN A 91 -8.99 1.37 14.11
N LEU A 92 -8.24 0.59 14.88
CA LEU A 92 -7.53 1.10 16.05
C LEU A 92 -6.49 2.17 15.67
N LEU A 93 -5.73 1.94 14.59
CA LEU A 93 -4.74 2.90 14.09
C LEU A 93 -5.39 4.18 13.56
N GLU A 94 -6.45 4.07 12.76
CA GLU A 94 -7.20 5.22 12.24
C GLU A 94 -7.80 6.08 13.36
N ASN A 95 -8.33 5.46 14.40
CA ASN A 95 -8.93 6.15 15.52
C ASN A 95 -7.88 6.79 16.46
N ALA A 96 -6.69 6.20 16.56
CA ALA A 96 -5.60 6.78 17.35
C ALA A 96 -5.13 8.13 16.77
N GLY A 97 -5.12 8.27 15.44
CA GLY A 97 -4.76 9.52 14.74
C GLY A 97 -5.79 10.65 14.84
N LYS A 98 -7.03 10.34 15.25
CA LYS A 98 -8.13 11.33 15.41
C LYS A 98 -8.18 11.96 16.81
N ARG A 99 -7.27 11.61 17.72
CA ARG A 99 -7.16 12.23 19.07
C ARG A 99 -6.33 13.52 19.09
N GLY A 100 -6.25 14.22 17.96
CA GLY A 100 -5.68 15.56 17.82
C GLY A 100 -6.76 16.57 17.48
#